data_AF-A0A356KX16-F1
#
_entry.id   AF-A0A356KX16-F1
#
_cell.length_a   1.000
_cell.length_b   1.000
_cell.length_c   1.000
_cell.angle_alpha   90.00
_cell.angle_beta   90.00
_cell.angle_gamma   90.00
#
_symmetry.space_group_name_H-M   'P 1'
#
loop_
_entity.id
_entity.type
_entity.pdbx_description
1 polymer ?
#
loop_
_entity_poly.entity_id
_entity_poly.type
_entity_poly.pdbx_seq_one_letter_code
_entity_poly.pdbx_strand_id
1 'polypeptide(L)'
;MRFQLGLVLAAALAFGLSPASATDHIDGPVTQGHPVADLSDLYAFPTPGKPGHLTVVLNTHPFALGRNHFSSKVDYRLTLRRVTLDPARKTIAADAGSERVFLLQFDDEAEPHRMKVTVGQASHSVEFDVLDASWSQGLRLFAGRRADPFFLDAPWANDVISKGKLKDKEGSNTMSGLSVLSIVVELDAKQLFGADVSVLGVVAESLNAKTGARFDRLARPEATNISMRGGKEEEELRDRFNTELAPFDFTPATLAPFAARLEKNLGYYDPLDGKTDWTAAQAKAYAELVTRDVLLVDVSKPSGSGEAYFALENALLEGKTHTTAGGRLMTDDAMDYVFSRVITRGQRRIDDGVDAPADAVTSSFPYLAKARGGLWNWLKTKLSRAVSGIPMRAYRKGASQALPGARRRARRNGSDHGHSHDGADHQH
;
A
#
# COMPACT_ATOMS: atom_id res chain seq x y z
N MET A 1 -41.11 8.92 31.23
CA MET A 1 -39.71 8.42 31.10
C MET A 1 -39.49 7.75 29.75
N ARG A 2 -39.31 8.49 28.65
CA ARG A 2 -38.90 7.94 27.34
C ARG A 2 -38.24 9.00 26.45
N PHE A 3 -37.19 9.69 26.92
CA PHE A 3 -36.46 10.65 26.06
C PHE A 3 -34.96 10.82 26.41
N GLN A 4 -34.34 9.89 27.13
CA GLN A 4 -32.90 10.01 27.47
C GLN A 4 -32.01 8.82 27.08
N LEU A 5 -32.57 7.72 26.55
CA LEU A 5 -31.73 6.59 26.09
C LEU A 5 -31.06 6.80 24.72
N GLY A 6 -31.54 7.75 23.90
CA GLY A 6 -31.02 7.98 22.55
C GLY A 6 -29.72 8.79 22.49
N LEU A 7 -29.49 9.70 23.44
CA LEU A 7 -28.30 10.57 23.44
C LEU A 7 -27.06 9.89 24.02
N VAL A 8 -27.22 8.94 24.94
CA VAL A 8 -26.10 8.23 25.57
C VAL A 8 -25.45 7.25 24.59
N LEU A 9 -26.23 6.66 23.67
CA LEU A 9 -25.67 5.77 22.64
C LEU A 9 -24.91 6.54 21.55
N ALA A 10 -25.33 7.76 21.21
CA ALA A 10 -24.64 8.61 20.24
C ALA A 10 -23.34 9.22 20.81
N ALA A 11 -23.31 9.53 22.11
CA ALA A 11 -22.12 10.06 22.78
C ALA A 11 -21.03 8.98 22.99
N ALA A 12 -21.41 7.72 23.22
CA ALA A 12 -20.45 6.60 23.31
C ALA A 12 -19.79 6.26 21.97
N LEU A 13 -20.44 6.56 20.84
CA LEU A 13 -19.85 6.38 19.49
C LEU A 13 -18.89 7.51 19.08
N ALA A 14 -18.89 8.66 19.75
CA ALA A 14 -18.12 9.84 19.34
C ALA A 14 -16.78 10.00 20.08
N PHE A 15 -16.58 9.35 21.24
CA PHE A 15 -15.43 9.63 22.11
C PHE A 15 -14.10 8.94 21.72
N GLY A 16 -14.06 8.19 20.62
CA GLY A 16 -12.84 7.57 20.08
C GLY A 16 -12.49 7.97 18.64
N LEU A 17 -13.30 8.81 17.99
CA LEU A 17 -13.17 9.13 16.57
C LEU A 17 -12.39 10.44 16.37
N SER A 18 -11.12 10.45 16.76
CA SER A 18 -10.16 11.27 16.01
C SER A 18 -10.02 10.62 14.62
N PRO A 19 -9.75 11.38 13.54
CA PRO A 19 -9.43 10.78 12.25
C PRO A 19 -8.23 9.84 12.48
N ALA A 20 -8.50 8.55 12.53
CA ALA A 20 -7.45 7.55 12.55
C ALA A 20 -6.80 7.59 11.17
N SER A 21 -5.73 8.39 11.04
CA SER A 21 -4.80 8.41 9.91
C SER A 21 -3.71 7.34 10.08
N ALA A 22 -4.04 6.22 10.74
CA ALA A 22 -3.08 5.21 11.22
C ALA A 22 -3.17 3.87 10.46
N THR A 23 -3.87 3.87 9.33
CA THR A 23 -3.88 2.79 8.34
C THR A 23 -3.31 3.41 7.06
N ASP A 24 -2.54 2.75 6.21
CA ASP A 24 -1.93 3.35 5.00
C ASP A 24 -2.96 3.97 4.03
N HIS A 25 -4.25 3.68 4.25
CA HIS A 25 -5.34 4.49 3.75
C HIS A 25 -5.19 5.98 4.03
N ILE A 26 -5.53 6.79 3.02
CA ILE A 26 -5.43 8.25 3.09
C ILE A 26 -3.96 8.69 3.29
N ASP A 27 -3.10 8.12 2.48
CA ASP A 27 -1.71 8.51 2.32
C ASP A 27 -1.49 9.90 1.69
N GLY A 28 -2.55 10.65 1.36
CA GLY A 28 -2.40 12.05 0.93
C GLY A 28 -3.68 12.69 0.39
N PRO A 29 -3.65 14.00 0.07
CA PRO A 29 -4.77 14.70 -0.56
C PRO A 29 -5.33 14.01 -1.82
N VAL A 30 -4.49 13.34 -2.61
CA VAL A 30 -4.91 12.70 -3.88
C VAL A 30 -5.81 11.50 -3.63
N THR A 31 -5.45 10.58 -2.74
CA THR A 31 -6.20 9.35 -2.47
C THR A 31 -7.49 9.61 -1.70
N GLN A 32 -7.54 10.64 -0.85
CA GLN A 32 -8.80 11.13 -0.24
C GLN A 32 -9.86 11.48 -1.29
N GLY A 33 -9.44 12.11 -2.39
CA GLY A 33 -10.30 12.47 -3.52
C GLY A 33 -10.69 11.29 -4.41
N HIS A 34 -9.88 10.23 -4.42
CA HIS A 34 -10.06 9.05 -5.26
C HIS A 34 -10.04 7.74 -4.46
N PRO A 35 -11.04 7.46 -3.61
CA PRO A 35 -10.98 6.34 -2.69
C PRO A 35 -10.86 4.96 -3.34
N VAL A 36 -11.25 4.80 -4.61
CA VAL A 36 -11.08 3.53 -5.32
C VAL A 36 -9.63 3.32 -5.77
N ALA A 37 -8.82 4.37 -5.86
CA ALA A 37 -7.39 4.31 -6.16
C ALA A 37 -6.52 4.19 -4.90
N ASP A 38 -7.06 4.45 -3.72
CA ASP A 38 -6.38 4.31 -2.42
C ASP A 38 -6.03 2.84 -2.17
N LEU A 39 -4.74 2.53 -2.07
CA LEU A 39 -4.20 1.22 -1.75
C LEU A 39 -4.17 1.06 -0.23
N SER A 40 -4.81 0.01 0.26
CA SER A 40 -4.87 -0.29 1.70
C SER A 40 -3.61 -0.95 2.17
N ASP A 41 -3.22 -1.96 1.38
CA ASP A 41 -2.36 -2.98 1.86
C ASP A 41 -1.86 -3.90 0.75
N LEU A 42 -0.64 -4.39 0.93
CA LEU A 42 -0.02 -5.38 0.05
C LEU A 42 0.47 -6.58 0.87
N TYR A 43 0.05 -7.76 0.44
CA TYR A 43 0.53 -9.04 0.95
C TYR A 43 1.23 -9.78 -0.18
N ALA A 44 2.39 -10.36 0.11
CA ALA A 44 3.11 -11.22 -0.81
C ALA A 44 3.75 -12.34 -0.02
N PHE A 45 3.36 -13.59 -0.29
CA PHE A 45 3.81 -14.74 0.47
C PHE A 45 3.93 -15.98 -0.42
N PRO A 46 4.90 -16.88 -0.16
CA PRO A 46 4.95 -18.15 -0.85
C PRO A 46 3.63 -18.88 -0.67
N THR A 47 3.08 -19.39 -1.77
CA THR A 47 1.73 -19.96 -1.77
C THR A 47 1.71 -21.24 -0.92
N PRO A 48 0.84 -21.33 0.10
CA PRO A 48 0.76 -22.50 0.97
C PRO A 48 0.53 -23.78 0.17
N GLY A 49 1.35 -24.80 0.43
CA GLY A 49 1.26 -26.09 -0.26
C GLY A 49 1.70 -26.10 -1.73
N LYS A 50 2.21 -24.99 -2.28
CA LYS A 50 2.69 -24.89 -3.67
C LYS A 50 4.09 -24.29 -3.75
N PRO A 51 5.16 -25.09 -3.56
CA PRO A 51 6.54 -24.61 -3.64
C PRO A 51 6.84 -23.88 -4.95
N GLY A 52 7.55 -22.75 -4.87
CA GLY A 52 7.89 -21.91 -6.03
C GLY A 52 6.74 -21.06 -6.58
N HIS A 53 5.54 -21.14 -5.99
CA HIS A 53 4.45 -20.21 -6.31
C HIS A 53 4.43 -19.04 -5.32
N LEU A 54 4.04 -17.87 -5.79
CA LEU A 54 3.83 -16.66 -5.00
C LEU A 54 2.36 -16.26 -5.07
N THR A 55 1.78 -15.89 -3.93
CA THR A 55 0.48 -15.22 -3.89
C THR A 55 0.71 -13.76 -3.54
N VAL A 56 0.14 -12.86 -4.35
CA VAL A 56 0.10 -11.42 -4.09
C VAL A 56 -1.36 -11.00 -3.89
N VAL A 57 -1.64 -10.32 -2.79
CA VAL A 57 -2.95 -9.72 -2.49
C VAL A 57 -2.77 -8.22 -2.40
N LEU A 58 -3.44 -7.49 -3.29
CA LEU A 58 -3.53 -6.04 -3.24
C LEU A 58 -4.92 -5.64 -2.76
N ASN A 59 -4.97 -5.00 -1.60
CA ASN A 59 -6.18 -4.39 -1.09
C ASN A 59 -6.24 -2.93 -1.51
N THR A 60 -7.44 -2.49 -1.89
CA THR A 60 -7.74 -1.13 -2.27
C THR A 60 -9.14 -0.77 -1.80
N HIS A 61 -9.47 0.51 -1.86
CA HIS A 61 -10.77 1.03 -1.50
C HIS A 61 -11.16 0.70 -0.05
N PRO A 62 -10.50 1.34 0.93
CA PRO A 62 -10.87 1.26 2.35
C PRO A 62 -12.37 1.36 2.54
N PHE A 63 -12.88 0.59 3.50
CA PHE A 63 -14.25 0.74 3.98
C PHE A 63 -15.25 0.58 2.82
N ALA A 64 -15.04 -0.43 1.98
CA ALA A 64 -15.90 -0.79 0.86
C ALA A 64 -17.27 -1.29 1.33
N LEU A 65 -18.34 -0.64 0.88
CA LEU A 65 -19.71 -1.10 1.07
C LEU A 65 -20.10 -2.08 -0.05
N GLY A 66 -21.23 -2.78 0.12
CA GLY A 66 -21.69 -3.80 -0.83
C GLY A 66 -21.93 -3.34 -2.27
N ARG A 67 -22.08 -2.02 -2.52
CA ARG A 67 -22.24 -1.45 -3.86
C ARG A 67 -20.95 -0.93 -4.49
N ASN A 68 -19.84 -0.95 -3.73
CA ASN A 68 -18.56 -0.47 -4.23
C ASN A 68 -17.94 -1.53 -5.14
N HIS A 69 -17.33 -1.09 -6.22
CA HIS A 69 -16.71 -1.92 -7.25
C HIS A 69 -15.42 -1.26 -7.74
N PHE A 70 -14.57 -2.03 -8.41
CA PHE A 70 -13.43 -1.49 -9.16
C PHE A 70 -13.93 -0.63 -10.32
N SER A 71 -13.13 0.35 -10.74
CA SER A 71 -13.54 1.37 -11.72
C SER A 71 -12.69 1.27 -12.98
N SER A 72 -13.29 1.40 -14.17
CA SER A 72 -12.56 1.50 -15.45
C SER A 72 -11.67 2.74 -15.57
N LYS A 73 -11.74 3.65 -14.60
CA LYS A 73 -10.91 4.87 -14.54
C LYS A 73 -9.61 4.67 -13.76
N VAL A 74 -9.42 3.51 -13.13
CA VAL A 74 -8.24 3.18 -12.35
C VAL A 74 -7.63 1.89 -12.86
N ASP A 75 -6.38 1.97 -13.28
CA ASP A 75 -5.55 0.80 -13.55
C ASP A 75 -4.71 0.51 -12.31
N TYR A 76 -4.52 -0.77 -11.98
CA TYR A 76 -3.60 -1.18 -10.92
C TYR A 76 -2.42 -1.91 -11.55
N ARG A 77 -1.24 -1.69 -10.99
CA ARG A 77 0.00 -2.28 -11.48
C ARG A 77 0.73 -2.99 -10.36
N LEU A 78 1.06 -4.27 -10.57
CA LEU A 78 2.02 -4.99 -9.75
C LEU A 78 3.33 -5.11 -10.53
N THR A 79 4.41 -4.56 -9.98
CA THR A 79 5.75 -4.65 -10.56
C THR A 79 6.60 -5.57 -9.68
N LEU A 80 7.13 -6.63 -10.30
CA LEU A 80 7.98 -7.61 -9.64
C LEU A 80 9.36 -7.67 -10.32
N ARG A 81 10.42 -7.77 -9.53
CA ARG A 81 11.79 -8.00 -10.00
C ARG A 81 12.51 -9.02 -9.11
N ARG A 82 13.43 -9.78 -9.69
CA ARG A 82 14.45 -10.54 -8.93
C ARG A 82 15.31 -9.55 -8.15
N VAL A 83 15.55 -9.86 -6.88
CA VAL A 83 16.38 -9.04 -5.99
C VAL A 83 17.52 -9.88 -5.45
N THR A 84 18.73 -9.33 -5.45
CA THR A 84 19.88 -9.89 -4.74
C THR A 84 20.09 -9.12 -3.45
N LEU A 85 20.31 -9.84 -2.34
CA LEU A 85 20.64 -9.28 -1.04
C LEU A 85 22.15 -9.40 -0.80
N ASP A 86 22.78 -8.33 -0.33
CA ASP A 86 24.19 -8.32 0.08
C ASP A 86 24.29 -7.99 1.58
N PRO A 87 24.31 -9.01 2.47
CA PRO A 87 24.43 -8.81 3.92
C PRO A 87 25.71 -8.08 4.34
N ALA A 88 26.82 -8.27 3.62
CA ALA A 88 28.08 -7.62 3.97
C ALA A 88 28.02 -6.11 3.75
N ARG A 89 27.33 -5.67 2.68
CA ARG A 89 27.14 -4.25 2.36
C ARG A 89 25.82 -3.68 2.86
N LYS A 90 24.90 -4.52 3.35
CA LYS A 90 23.53 -4.17 3.77
C LYS A 90 22.72 -3.52 2.64
N THR A 91 22.93 -3.96 1.41
CA THR A 91 22.28 -3.42 0.22
C THR A 91 21.43 -4.45 -0.50
N ILE A 92 20.51 -3.95 -1.31
CA ILE A 92 19.74 -4.75 -2.26
C ILE A 92 20.06 -4.28 -3.68
N ALA A 93 20.03 -5.20 -4.64
CA ALA A 93 20.12 -4.90 -6.06
C ALA A 93 18.96 -5.58 -6.80
N ALA A 94 18.18 -4.82 -7.55
CA ALA A 94 17.09 -5.35 -8.37
C ALA A 94 17.58 -5.57 -9.80
N ASP A 95 17.32 -6.75 -10.36
CA ASP A 95 17.64 -7.08 -11.75
C ASP A 95 16.59 -6.47 -12.69
N ALA A 96 16.97 -5.44 -13.43
CA ALA A 96 16.09 -4.77 -14.39
C ALA A 96 15.63 -5.69 -15.53
N GLY A 97 16.43 -6.68 -15.94
CA GLY A 97 16.06 -7.63 -17.00
C GLY A 97 15.00 -8.65 -16.56
N SER A 98 14.80 -8.79 -15.26
CA SER A 98 13.82 -9.72 -14.68
C SER A 98 12.43 -9.11 -14.49
N GLU A 99 12.22 -7.85 -14.87
CA GLU A 99 10.97 -7.14 -14.58
C GLU A 99 9.75 -7.87 -15.17
N ARG A 100 8.73 -8.04 -14.34
CA ARG A 100 7.39 -8.48 -14.74
C ARG A 100 6.38 -7.47 -14.21
N VAL A 101 5.59 -6.94 -15.14
CA VAL A 101 4.51 -6.00 -14.85
C VAL A 101 3.18 -6.69 -15.10
N PHE A 102 2.32 -6.69 -14.10
CA PHE A 102 0.94 -7.13 -14.20
C PHE A 102 0.08 -5.87 -14.22
N LEU A 103 -0.47 -5.55 -15.38
CA LEU A 103 -1.42 -4.46 -15.54
C LEU A 103 -2.84 -5.01 -15.37
N LEU A 104 -3.54 -4.52 -14.35
CA LEU A 104 -4.86 -4.95 -13.91
C LEU A 104 -5.86 -3.83 -14.26
N GLN A 105 -6.69 -4.07 -15.26
CA GLN A 105 -7.65 -3.11 -15.79
C GLN A 105 -9.06 -3.63 -15.56
N PHE A 106 -10.01 -2.71 -15.39
CA PHE A 106 -11.37 -3.06 -14.99
C PHE A 106 -12.39 -2.58 -16.00
N ASP A 107 -13.39 -3.42 -16.27
CA ASP A 107 -14.58 -3.07 -17.03
C ASP A 107 -15.78 -3.11 -16.07
N ASP A 108 -16.16 -1.91 -15.61
CA ASP A 108 -17.32 -1.66 -14.76
C ASP A 108 -18.56 -1.23 -15.56
N GLU A 109 -18.51 -1.35 -16.90
CA GLU A 109 -19.66 -1.15 -17.78
C GLU A 109 -20.22 -2.48 -18.30
N ALA A 110 -19.39 -3.53 -18.38
CA ALA A 110 -19.80 -4.89 -18.71
C ALA A 110 -20.63 -5.55 -17.60
N GLU A 111 -21.59 -6.39 -17.98
CA GLU A 111 -22.34 -7.24 -17.06
C GLU A 111 -22.15 -8.72 -17.44
N PRO A 112 -21.55 -9.55 -16.57
CA PRO A 112 -20.95 -9.19 -15.27
C PRO A 112 -19.67 -8.34 -15.43
N HIS A 113 -19.34 -7.53 -14.43
CA HIS A 113 -18.08 -6.77 -14.39
C HIS A 113 -16.86 -7.69 -14.54
N ARG A 114 -15.81 -7.21 -15.22
CA ARG A 114 -14.61 -7.99 -15.53
C ARG A 114 -13.33 -7.28 -15.13
N MET A 115 -12.31 -8.06 -14.77
CA MET A 115 -10.92 -7.63 -14.66
C MET A 115 -10.13 -8.22 -15.81
N LYS A 116 -9.41 -7.39 -16.55
CA LYS A 116 -8.40 -7.82 -17.52
C LYS A 116 -7.01 -7.70 -16.90
N VAL A 117 -6.24 -8.78 -16.97
CA VAL A 117 -4.83 -8.80 -16.55
C VAL A 117 -3.96 -8.92 -17.80
N THR A 118 -2.95 -8.07 -17.91
CA THR A 118 -1.95 -8.10 -18.99
C THR A 118 -0.56 -8.27 -18.41
N VAL A 119 0.20 -9.24 -18.92
CA VAL A 119 1.60 -9.53 -18.56
C VAL A 119 2.40 -9.69 -19.84
N GLY A 120 3.33 -8.77 -20.11
CA GLY A 120 4.02 -8.70 -21.40
C GLY A 120 3.03 -8.55 -22.55
N GLN A 121 3.04 -9.48 -23.51
CA GLN A 121 2.11 -9.49 -24.64
C GLN A 121 0.83 -10.32 -24.39
N ALA A 122 0.77 -11.03 -23.26
CA ALA A 122 -0.33 -11.94 -22.97
C ALA A 122 -1.39 -11.24 -22.12
N SER A 123 -2.67 -11.49 -22.39
CA SER A 123 -3.77 -10.96 -21.57
C SER A 123 -4.87 -11.98 -21.31
N HIS A 124 -5.57 -11.82 -20.20
CA HIS A 124 -6.67 -12.68 -19.77
C HIS A 124 -7.73 -11.86 -19.05
N SER A 125 -8.98 -12.30 -19.05
CA SER A 125 -10.07 -11.61 -18.37
C SER A 125 -10.84 -12.56 -17.47
N VAL A 126 -11.18 -12.09 -16.27
CA VAL A 126 -11.90 -12.84 -15.25
C VAL A 126 -13.09 -12.01 -14.75
N GLU A 127 -14.19 -12.66 -14.44
CA GLU A 127 -15.36 -11.99 -13.85
C GLU A 127 -15.13 -11.74 -12.36
N PHE A 128 -15.79 -10.70 -11.82
CA PHE A 128 -15.68 -10.41 -10.38
C PHE A 128 -16.30 -11.52 -9.54
N ASP A 129 -15.73 -11.72 -8.35
CA ASP A 129 -16.13 -12.72 -7.37
C ASP A 129 -16.07 -14.19 -7.83
N VAL A 130 -15.49 -14.48 -9.00
CA VAL A 130 -15.18 -15.84 -9.44
C VAL A 130 -13.90 -16.34 -8.78
N LEU A 131 -13.97 -17.47 -8.08
CA LEU A 131 -12.87 -18.04 -7.28
C LEU A 131 -11.90 -18.94 -8.06
N ASP A 132 -12.29 -19.41 -9.24
CA ASP A 132 -11.57 -20.45 -9.99
C ASP A 132 -11.14 -20.00 -11.39
N ALA A 133 -10.93 -18.69 -11.58
CA ALA A 133 -10.44 -18.19 -12.86
C ALA A 133 -8.94 -18.48 -13.00
N SER A 134 -8.64 -19.71 -13.44
CA SER A 134 -7.30 -20.15 -13.81
C SER A 134 -6.97 -19.71 -15.24
N TRP A 135 -5.82 -19.06 -15.41
CA TRP A 135 -5.28 -18.68 -16.70
C TRP A 135 -4.17 -19.64 -17.14
N SER A 136 -4.09 -19.93 -18.42
CA SER A 136 -3.14 -20.87 -19.05
C SER A 136 -1.65 -20.53 -18.90
N GLN A 137 -1.30 -19.40 -18.29
CA GLN A 137 0.07 -18.98 -17.97
C GLN A 137 0.49 -19.32 -16.52
N GLY A 138 -0.22 -20.24 -15.86
CA GLY A 138 0.08 -20.59 -14.46
C GLY A 138 -0.34 -19.50 -13.47
N LEU A 139 -1.30 -18.64 -13.84
CA LEU A 139 -1.88 -17.68 -12.91
C LEU A 139 -3.27 -18.11 -12.44
N ARG A 140 -3.60 -17.77 -11.20
CA ARG A 140 -4.98 -17.78 -10.69
C ARG A 140 -5.34 -16.39 -10.19
N LEU A 141 -6.50 -15.91 -10.60
CA LEU A 141 -6.90 -14.52 -10.43
C LEU A 141 -8.22 -14.41 -9.69
N PHE A 142 -8.33 -13.38 -8.86
CA PHE A 142 -9.56 -13.02 -8.17
C PHE A 142 -9.63 -11.50 -8.03
N ALA A 143 -10.82 -10.94 -8.22
CA ALA A 143 -11.13 -9.56 -7.88
C ALA A 143 -12.52 -9.50 -7.24
N GLY A 144 -12.62 -8.90 -6.06
CA GLY A 144 -13.91 -8.74 -5.39
C GLY A 144 -13.79 -8.21 -3.96
N ARG A 145 -14.94 -8.02 -3.31
CA ARG A 145 -14.99 -7.45 -1.97
C ARG A 145 -14.68 -8.51 -0.91
N ARG A 146 -13.78 -8.21 0.02
CA ARG A 146 -13.41 -9.11 1.13
C ARG A 146 -13.43 -8.40 2.47
N ALA A 147 -13.50 -9.19 3.55
CA ALA A 147 -13.27 -8.63 4.88
C ALA A 147 -11.84 -8.11 4.92
N ASP A 148 -11.64 -6.96 5.57
CA ASP A 148 -10.31 -6.37 5.66
C ASP A 148 -9.41 -7.21 6.59
N PRO A 149 -8.32 -7.80 6.09
CA PRO A 149 -7.39 -8.54 6.93
C PRO A 149 -6.50 -7.63 7.78
N PHE A 150 -6.40 -6.34 7.49
CA PHE A 150 -5.60 -5.43 8.31
C PHE A 150 -6.22 -5.31 9.71
N PHE A 151 -5.39 -5.21 10.73
CA PHE A 151 -5.82 -5.12 12.12
C PHE A 151 -4.93 -4.15 12.89
N LEU A 152 -5.58 -3.38 13.78
CA LEU A 152 -4.97 -2.31 14.54
C LEU A 152 -5.91 -1.81 15.63
N ASP A 153 -5.37 -1.45 16.79
CA ASP A 153 -5.99 -0.52 17.75
C ASP A 153 -5.72 0.93 17.30
N ALA A 154 -6.61 1.47 16.47
CA ALA A 154 -6.39 2.77 15.83
C ALA A 154 -6.36 3.95 16.82
N PRO A 155 -7.19 3.99 17.88
CA PRO A 155 -7.03 4.97 18.96
C PRO A 155 -5.64 4.93 19.62
N TRP A 156 -5.14 3.73 19.94
CA TRP A 156 -3.82 3.57 20.52
C TRP A 156 -2.72 4.03 19.55
N ALA A 157 -2.75 3.56 18.31
CA ALA A 157 -1.77 3.94 17.29
C ALA A 157 -1.77 5.45 17.00
N ASN A 158 -2.96 6.07 16.95
CA ASN A 158 -3.07 7.51 16.83
C ASN A 158 -2.45 8.25 18.03
N ASP A 159 -2.59 7.75 19.25
CA ASP A 159 -1.94 8.36 20.42
C ASP A 159 -0.41 8.26 20.35
N VAL A 160 0.13 7.17 19.82
CA VAL A 160 1.57 7.04 19.54
C VAL A 160 2.00 8.04 18.46
N ILE A 161 1.33 8.05 17.30
CA ILE A 161 1.72 8.83 16.11
C ILE A 161 1.50 10.33 16.29
N SER A 162 0.38 10.73 16.87
CA SER A 162 -0.02 12.15 16.95
C SER A 162 0.39 12.83 18.24
N LYS A 163 0.46 12.08 19.36
CA LYS A 163 0.72 12.64 20.70
C LYS A 163 2.03 12.17 21.31
N GLY A 164 2.70 11.17 20.74
CA GLY A 164 3.94 10.62 21.29
C GLY A 164 3.71 9.96 22.64
N LYS A 165 2.60 9.22 22.78
CA LYS A 165 2.21 8.59 24.05
C LYS A 165 2.01 7.10 23.86
N LEU A 166 2.84 6.31 24.53
CA LEU A 166 2.59 4.89 24.76
C LEU A 166 1.64 4.76 25.96
N LYS A 167 0.36 4.52 25.68
CA LYS A 167 -0.66 4.31 26.71
C LYS A 167 -0.89 2.82 26.94
N ASP A 168 -1.62 2.53 28.03
CA ASP A 168 -2.24 1.24 28.21
C ASP A 168 -3.12 0.91 27.00
N LYS A 169 -2.95 -0.31 26.51
CA LYS A 169 -3.67 -0.87 25.37
C LYS A 169 -5.04 -1.40 25.79
N GLU A 170 -6.06 -1.11 24.99
CA GLU A 170 -7.40 -1.68 25.16
C GLU A 170 -7.58 -2.96 24.34
N GLY A 171 -6.78 -3.16 23.29
CA GLY A 171 -6.83 -4.33 22.40
C GLY A 171 -8.07 -4.32 21.50
N SER A 172 -8.52 -3.13 21.11
CA SER A 172 -9.75 -2.97 20.34
C SER A 172 -9.46 -2.94 18.84
N ASN A 173 -9.66 -4.07 18.16
CA ASN A 173 -9.50 -4.14 16.71
C ASN A 173 -10.50 -3.21 16.00
N THR A 174 -10.01 -2.01 15.63
CA THR A 174 -10.83 -0.96 15.01
C THR A 174 -11.25 -1.34 13.59
N MET A 175 -10.48 -2.21 12.94
CA MET A 175 -10.74 -2.72 11.59
C MET A 175 -11.84 -3.77 11.54
N SER A 176 -12.21 -4.35 12.69
CA SER A 176 -13.21 -5.42 12.78
C SER A 176 -14.52 -5.10 12.06
N GLY A 177 -14.93 -5.95 11.12
CA GLY A 177 -16.17 -5.81 10.36
C GLY A 177 -16.13 -4.79 9.22
N LEU A 178 -14.99 -4.17 8.95
CA LEU A 178 -14.76 -3.38 7.74
C LEU A 178 -14.46 -4.30 6.54
N SER A 179 -14.45 -3.73 5.35
CA SER A 179 -14.22 -4.46 4.11
C SER A 179 -13.42 -3.60 3.15
N VAL A 180 -12.75 -4.27 2.22
CA VAL A 180 -11.93 -3.68 1.16
C VAL A 180 -12.29 -4.34 -0.17
N LEU A 181 -11.85 -3.74 -1.28
CA LEU A 181 -11.75 -4.44 -2.54
C LEU A 181 -10.37 -5.13 -2.61
N SER A 182 -10.35 -6.38 -3.02
CA SER A 182 -9.11 -7.17 -3.09
C SER A 182 -8.88 -7.70 -4.49
N ILE A 183 -7.64 -7.58 -4.97
CA ILE A 183 -7.14 -8.25 -6.16
C ILE A 183 -6.13 -9.29 -5.70
N VAL A 184 -6.33 -10.56 -6.08
CA VAL A 184 -5.42 -11.65 -5.71
C VAL A 184 -4.86 -12.27 -6.99
N VAL A 185 -3.53 -12.34 -7.04
CA VAL A 185 -2.76 -12.98 -8.12
C VAL A 185 -1.90 -14.07 -7.49
N GLU A 186 -2.23 -15.33 -7.76
CA GLU A 186 -1.33 -16.46 -7.52
C GLU A 186 -0.57 -16.76 -8.82
N LEU A 187 0.76 -16.87 -8.74
CA LEU A 187 1.65 -17.03 -9.90
C LEU A 187 2.73 -18.10 -9.66
N ASP A 188 3.10 -18.83 -10.72
CA ASP A 188 4.30 -19.67 -10.73
C ASP A 188 5.55 -18.78 -10.94
N ALA A 189 6.32 -18.57 -9.87
CA ALA A 189 7.48 -17.70 -9.92
C ALA A 189 8.60 -18.31 -10.77
N LYS A 190 8.74 -19.63 -10.79
CA LYS A 190 9.78 -20.31 -11.57
C LYS A 190 9.49 -20.19 -13.06
N GLN A 191 8.23 -20.31 -13.46
CA GLN A 191 7.82 -20.12 -14.85
C GLN A 191 8.09 -18.68 -15.33
N LEU A 192 7.85 -17.68 -14.48
CA LEU A 192 7.95 -16.27 -14.87
C LEU A 192 9.38 -15.69 -14.78
N PHE A 193 10.17 -16.13 -13.80
CA PHE A 193 11.47 -15.54 -13.44
C PHE A 193 12.66 -16.50 -13.60
N GLY A 194 12.41 -17.76 -13.99
CA GLY A 194 13.42 -18.80 -14.13
C GLY A 194 13.49 -19.73 -12.91
N ALA A 195 14.00 -20.95 -13.13
CA ALA A 195 14.01 -22.01 -12.12
C ALA A 195 14.87 -21.70 -10.88
N ASP A 196 15.82 -20.76 -10.99
CA ASP A 196 16.76 -20.33 -9.95
C ASP A 196 16.26 -19.10 -9.16
N VAL A 197 15.02 -18.65 -9.38
CA VAL A 197 14.43 -17.53 -8.63
C VAL A 197 14.41 -17.84 -7.12
N SER A 198 14.87 -16.86 -6.33
CA SER A 198 14.84 -16.90 -4.86
C SER A 198 14.07 -15.70 -4.33
N VAL A 199 14.69 -14.53 -4.27
CA VAL A 199 14.06 -13.32 -3.74
C VAL A 199 13.44 -12.49 -4.85
N LEU A 200 12.17 -12.12 -4.66
CA LEU A 200 11.43 -11.16 -5.45
C LEU A 200 11.15 -9.92 -4.61
N GLY A 201 11.28 -8.76 -5.23
CA GLY A 201 10.68 -7.53 -4.73
C GLY A 201 9.32 -7.31 -5.37
N VAL A 202 8.35 -6.80 -4.61
CA VAL A 202 6.99 -6.51 -5.07
C VAL A 202 6.63 -5.06 -4.73
N VAL A 203 6.08 -4.34 -5.70
CA VAL A 203 5.52 -2.98 -5.54
C VAL A 203 4.18 -2.92 -6.25
N ALA A 204 3.17 -2.33 -5.61
CA ALA A 204 1.88 -2.04 -6.18
C ALA A 204 1.72 -0.54 -6.45
N GLU A 205 0.95 -0.20 -7.48
CA GLU A 205 0.58 1.18 -7.82
C GLU A 205 -0.86 1.24 -8.30
N SER A 206 -1.53 2.37 -8.05
CA SER A 206 -2.79 2.72 -8.71
C SER A 206 -2.58 3.92 -9.63
N LEU A 207 -3.18 3.87 -10.82
CA LEU A 207 -2.93 4.77 -11.92
C LEU A 207 -4.26 5.28 -12.47
N ASN A 208 -4.27 6.52 -12.94
CA ASN A 208 -5.35 7.04 -13.76
C ASN A 208 -5.32 6.33 -15.13
N ALA A 209 -6.35 5.55 -15.44
CA ALA A 209 -6.38 4.73 -16.66
C ALA A 209 -6.28 5.56 -17.95
N LYS A 210 -6.65 6.85 -17.91
CA LYS A 210 -6.58 7.75 -19.08
C LYS A 210 -5.23 8.43 -19.23
N THR A 211 -4.63 8.89 -18.14
CA THR A 211 -3.41 9.73 -18.19
C THR A 211 -2.14 8.98 -17.83
N GLY A 212 -2.24 7.79 -17.21
CA GLY A 212 -1.12 7.07 -16.62
C GLY A 212 -0.54 7.74 -15.38
N ALA A 213 -1.15 8.83 -14.89
CA ALA A 213 -0.70 9.51 -13.68
C ALA A 213 -0.95 8.61 -12.47
N ARG A 214 0.05 8.45 -11.62
CA ARG A 214 -0.08 7.64 -10.41
C ARG A 214 -0.88 8.39 -9.34
N PHE A 215 -1.80 7.68 -8.70
CA PHE A 215 -2.46 8.17 -7.48
C PHE A 215 -1.67 7.74 -6.25
N ASP A 216 -1.28 6.47 -6.21
CA ASP A 216 -0.78 5.81 -5.01
C ASP A 216 0.28 4.76 -5.39
N ARG A 217 1.20 4.48 -4.47
CA ARG A 217 2.12 3.33 -4.50
C ARG A 217 2.12 2.67 -3.12
N LEU A 218 2.27 1.35 -3.12
CA LEU A 218 2.35 0.60 -1.89
C LEU A 218 3.22 -0.64 -2.03
N ALA A 219 4.16 -0.82 -1.10
CA ALA A 219 4.75 -2.13 -0.86
C ALA A 219 4.60 -2.61 0.58
N ARG A 220 4.70 -1.71 1.56
CA ARG A 220 4.61 -2.05 2.98
C ARG A 220 3.60 -1.16 3.68
N PRO A 221 2.81 -1.71 4.62
CA PRO A 221 1.86 -0.92 5.39
C PRO A 221 2.57 0.21 6.15
N GLU A 222 1.88 1.34 6.27
CA GLU A 222 2.33 2.54 6.98
C GLU A 222 3.64 3.16 6.47
N ALA A 223 4.07 2.81 5.24
CA ALA A 223 5.22 3.43 4.61
C ALA A 223 5.04 4.95 4.49
N THR A 224 3.80 5.45 4.37
CA THR A 224 3.52 6.87 4.32
C THR A 224 3.17 7.46 5.70
N ASN A 225 2.26 6.83 6.44
CA ASN A 225 1.67 7.41 7.64
C ASN A 225 2.60 7.41 8.86
N ILE A 226 3.41 6.37 9.05
CA ILE A 226 4.42 6.34 10.11
C ILE A 226 5.74 6.92 9.62
N SER A 227 6.21 6.51 8.44
CA SER A 227 7.57 6.87 7.98
C SER A 227 7.65 8.26 7.38
N MET A 228 6.63 8.73 6.63
CA MET A 228 6.63 10.02 5.92
C MET A 228 5.85 11.13 6.63
N ARG A 229 5.49 10.93 7.91
CA ARG A 229 4.76 11.91 8.72
C ARG A 229 5.40 13.30 8.72
N GLY A 230 4.63 14.31 8.34
CA GLY A 230 4.94 15.74 8.47
C GLY A 230 4.42 16.37 9.77
N GLY A 231 5.16 17.34 10.31
CA GLY A 231 4.66 18.32 11.27
C GLY A 231 3.86 19.44 10.59
N LYS A 232 3.21 20.30 11.38
CA LYS A 232 2.28 21.34 10.87
C LYS A 232 2.89 22.30 9.86
N GLU A 233 4.16 22.66 10.03
CA GLU A 233 4.88 23.64 9.20
C GLU A 233 5.81 22.98 8.18
N GLU A 234 5.73 21.66 8.05
CA GLU A 234 6.64 20.90 7.20
C GLU A 234 5.97 20.50 5.91
N GLU A 235 6.78 20.31 4.86
CA GLU A 235 6.29 19.81 3.59
C GLU A 235 5.59 18.45 3.75
N GLU A 236 4.41 18.32 3.16
CA GLU A 236 3.69 17.07 3.02
C GLU A 236 4.36 16.22 1.94
N LEU A 237 5.12 15.20 2.38
CA LEU A 237 5.93 14.38 1.49
C LEU A 237 5.20 13.13 1.00
N ARG A 238 4.04 12.76 1.55
CA ARG A 238 3.42 11.49 1.18
C ARG A 238 2.94 11.45 -0.27
N ASP A 239 2.28 12.50 -0.77
CA ASP A 239 1.91 12.63 -2.20
C ASP A 239 3.14 12.52 -3.11
N ARG A 240 4.28 13.11 -2.70
CA ARG A 240 5.55 13.03 -3.44
C ARG A 240 6.17 11.64 -3.35
N PHE A 241 6.14 11.00 -2.19
CA PHE A 241 6.59 9.63 -1.98
C PHE A 241 5.84 8.68 -2.91
N ASN A 242 4.53 8.91 -3.05
CA ASN A 242 3.66 8.16 -3.92
C ASN A 242 3.99 8.38 -5.38
N THR A 243 4.15 9.63 -5.82
CA THR A 243 4.20 9.98 -7.24
C THR A 243 5.60 10.06 -7.86
N GLU A 244 6.62 10.44 -7.08
CA GLU A 244 7.98 10.71 -7.60
C GLU A 244 8.86 9.46 -7.67
N LEU A 245 8.60 8.46 -6.83
CA LEU A 245 9.46 7.27 -6.74
C LEU A 245 9.05 6.22 -7.76
N ALA A 246 9.78 6.09 -8.86
CA ALA A 246 9.56 5.00 -9.80
C ALA A 246 9.84 3.63 -9.14
N PRO A 247 9.06 2.57 -9.43
CA PRO A 247 9.32 1.24 -8.89
C PRO A 247 10.76 0.81 -9.19
N PHE A 248 11.47 0.38 -8.14
CA PHE A 248 12.86 -0.07 -8.21
C PHE A 248 13.88 0.98 -8.69
N ASP A 249 13.55 2.28 -8.68
CA ASP A 249 14.53 3.35 -8.80
C ASP A 249 15.09 3.68 -7.41
N PHE A 250 16.32 3.23 -7.15
CA PHE A 250 16.98 3.36 -5.85
C PHE A 250 18.09 4.42 -5.84
N THR A 251 17.99 5.43 -6.69
CA THR A 251 19.02 6.47 -6.77
C THR A 251 19.09 7.28 -5.46
N PRO A 252 20.30 7.57 -4.93
CA PRO A 252 20.42 8.36 -3.70
C PRO A 252 19.72 9.73 -3.77
N ALA A 253 19.70 10.35 -4.95
CA ALA A 253 19.06 11.64 -5.16
C ALA A 253 17.54 11.62 -4.99
N THR A 254 16.86 10.55 -5.47
CA THR A 254 15.40 10.43 -5.35
C THR A 254 14.98 10.03 -3.94
N LEU A 255 15.77 9.18 -3.28
CA LEU A 255 15.46 8.70 -1.92
C LEU A 255 15.81 9.71 -0.83
N ALA A 256 16.80 10.59 -1.03
CA ALA A 256 17.32 11.51 -0.01
C ALA A 256 16.25 12.29 0.79
N PRO A 257 15.25 12.96 0.18
CA PRO A 257 14.25 13.71 0.97
C PRO A 257 13.41 12.78 1.86
N PHE A 258 13.08 11.58 1.38
CA PHE A 258 12.30 10.61 2.13
C PHE A 258 13.13 9.93 3.22
N ALA A 259 14.40 9.64 2.95
CA ALA A 259 15.32 9.07 3.94
C ALA A 259 15.52 10.05 5.10
N ALA A 260 15.78 11.32 4.80
CA ALA A 260 15.91 12.37 5.81
C ALA A 260 14.63 12.53 6.64
N ARG A 261 13.46 12.42 6.01
CA ARG A 261 12.16 12.43 6.71
C ARG A 261 12.02 11.26 7.68
N LEU A 262 12.35 10.05 7.25
CA LEU A 262 12.29 8.87 8.11
C LEU A 262 13.31 8.94 9.24
N GLU A 263 14.55 9.36 8.98
CA GLU A 263 15.56 9.58 10.04
C GLU A 263 15.06 10.55 11.11
N LYS A 264 14.44 11.66 10.69
CA LYS A 264 13.83 12.61 11.62
C LYS A 264 12.69 11.99 12.42
N ASN A 265 11.83 11.21 11.78
CA ASN A 265 10.71 10.53 12.43
C ASN A 265 11.20 9.44 13.42
N LEU A 266 12.31 8.75 13.13
CA LEU A 266 12.94 7.86 14.12
C LEU A 266 13.35 8.63 15.39
N GLY A 267 13.91 9.84 15.25
CA GLY A 267 14.24 10.68 16.42
C GLY A 267 13.01 11.11 17.24
N TYR A 268 11.80 11.04 16.67
CA TYR A 268 10.55 11.25 17.39
C TYR A 268 10.05 9.98 18.09
N TYR A 269 10.12 8.82 17.43
CA TYR A 269 9.58 7.56 17.94
C TYR A 269 10.51 6.84 18.93
N ASP A 270 11.81 6.84 18.69
CA ASP A 270 12.83 6.15 19.50
C ASP A 270 12.70 6.47 21.01
N PRO A 271 12.63 7.75 21.44
CA PRO A 271 12.56 8.09 22.86
C PRO A 271 11.22 7.81 23.55
N LEU A 272 10.19 7.32 22.86
CA LEU A 272 8.84 7.23 23.41
C LEU A 272 8.71 6.25 24.58
N ASP A 273 9.60 5.25 24.66
CA ASP A 273 9.65 4.29 25.77
C ASP A 273 10.66 4.67 26.87
N GLY A 274 11.22 5.88 26.78
CA GLY A 274 12.23 6.40 27.70
C GLY A 274 13.67 5.95 27.40
N LYS A 275 13.93 5.26 26.27
CA LYS A 275 15.28 4.86 25.84
C LYS A 275 15.60 5.41 24.45
N THR A 276 16.88 5.36 24.08
CA THR A 276 17.33 5.71 22.72
C THR A 276 18.10 4.52 22.21
N ASP A 277 17.47 3.75 21.32
CA ASP A 277 17.97 2.49 20.80
C ASP A 277 18.66 2.66 19.44
N TRP A 278 18.41 3.77 18.73
CA TRP A 278 18.98 4.07 17.43
C TRP A 278 20.25 4.90 17.54
N THR A 279 21.36 4.40 16.97
CA THR A 279 22.49 5.27 16.61
C THR A 279 22.22 5.98 15.28
N ALA A 280 22.84 7.13 15.05
CA ALA A 280 22.70 7.87 13.79
C ALA A 280 23.05 7.01 12.56
N ALA A 281 24.11 6.20 12.64
CA ALA A 281 24.52 5.31 11.54
C ALA A 281 23.48 4.21 11.27
N GLN A 282 22.85 3.66 12.32
CA GLN A 282 21.79 2.66 12.16
C GLN A 282 20.51 3.29 11.60
N ALA A 283 20.12 4.46 12.10
CA ALA A 283 18.93 5.17 11.63
C ALA A 283 19.03 5.49 10.15
N LYS A 284 20.19 6.00 9.71
CA LYS A 284 20.47 6.26 8.30
C LYS A 284 20.38 4.99 7.45
N ALA A 285 21.05 3.91 7.86
CA ALA A 285 21.01 2.64 7.11
C ALA A 285 19.59 2.06 6.99
N TYR A 286 18.80 2.15 8.07
CA TYR A 286 17.40 1.75 8.05
C TYR A 286 16.58 2.65 7.11
N ALA A 287 16.75 3.97 7.19
CA ALA A 287 16.01 4.90 6.35
C ALA A 287 16.30 4.72 4.86
N GLU A 288 17.57 4.52 4.49
CA GLU A 288 17.98 4.22 3.12
C GLU A 288 17.38 2.90 2.61
N LEU A 289 17.30 1.86 3.46
CA LEU A 289 16.66 0.60 3.10
C LEU A 289 15.15 0.76 2.93
N VAL A 290 14.50 1.37 3.92
CA VAL A 290 13.06 1.41 4.05
C VAL A 290 12.44 2.32 3.01
N THR A 291 13.06 3.45 2.68
CA THR A 291 12.45 4.41 1.73
C THR A 291 12.37 3.92 0.29
N ARG A 292 13.03 2.79 -0.03
CA ARG A 292 12.86 2.10 -1.32
C ARG A 292 11.42 1.62 -1.53
N ASP A 293 10.74 1.27 -0.43
CA ASP A 293 9.40 0.73 -0.38
C ASP A 293 9.16 -0.39 -1.40
N VAL A 294 9.80 -1.51 -1.10
CA VAL A 294 9.69 -2.77 -1.84
C VAL A 294 9.48 -3.88 -0.82
N LEU A 295 8.48 -4.73 -1.05
CA LEU A 295 8.22 -5.89 -0.21
C LEU A 295 9.07 -7.04 -0.71
N LEU A 296 10.01 -7.51 0.12
CA LEU A 296 10.92 -8.60 -0.24
C LEU A 296 10.37 -9.96 0.22
N VAL A 297 10.31 -10.91 -0.70
CA VAL A 297 9.84 -12.28 -0.44
C VAL A 297 10.75 -13.30 -1.12
N ASP A 298 11.19 -14.30 -0.38
CA ASP A 298 11.96 -15.45 -0.87
C ASP A 298 11.02 -16.62 -1.20
N VAL A 299 10.72 -16.79 -2.50
CA VAL A 299 9.82 -17.83 -3.01
C VAL A 299 10.46 -19.23 -3.05
N SER A 300 11.76 -19.34 -2.74
CA SER A 300 12.42 -20.64 -2.60
C SER A 300 12.17 -21.28 -1.24
N LYS A 301 11.68 -20.51 -0.26
CA LYS A 301 11.38 -20.94 1.09
C LYS A 301 9.87 -21.16 1.28
N PRO A 302 9.45 -22.06 2.20
CA PRO A 302 8.03 -22.26 2.48
C PRO A 302 7.42 -21.01 3.12
N SER A 303 6.10 -20.86 2.97
CA SER A 303 5.33 -19.87 3.73
C SER A 303 5.52 -20.10 5.23
N GLY A 304 5.88 -19.06 5.97
CA GLY A 304 6.05 -19.11 7.42
C GLY A 304 4.72 -19.19 8.17
N SER A 305 4.79 -19.30 9.50
CA SER A 305 3.64 -19.31 10.40
C SER A 305 3.67 -18.06 11.29
N GLY A 306 3.31 -16.90 10.73
CA GLY A 306 3.39 -15.60 11.42
C GLY A 306 4.85 -15.14 11.67
N GLU A 307 5.05 -13.84 11.83
CA GLU A 307 6.35 -13.18 12.09
C GLU A 307 7.34 -13.19 10.91
N ALA A 308 6.86 -13.37 9.67
CA ALA A 308 7.72 -13.31 8.50
C ALA A 308 7.91 -11.88 7.96
N TYR A 309 7.02 -10.95 8.32
CA TYR A 309 7.08 -9.57 7.85
C TYR A 309 8.43 -8.91 8.15
N PHE A 310 9.06 -8.36 7.10
CA PHE A 310 10.34 -7.64 7.15
C PHE A 310 11.57 -8.49 7.56
N ALA A 311 11.44 -9.81 7.61
CA ALA A 311 12.53 -10.68 8.10
C ALA A 311 13.80 -10.62 7.23
N LEU A 312 13.66 -10.44 5.91
CA LEU A 312 14.79 -10.35 4.98
C LEU A 312 15.58 -9.06 5.21
N GLU A 313 14.88 -7.95 5.33
CA GLU A 313 15.43 -6.63 5.59
C GLU A 313 16.10 -6.57 6.97
N ASN A 314 15.54 -7.26 7.98
CA ASN A 314 16.17 -7.36 9.29
C ASN A 314 17.48 -8.14 9.25
N ALA A 315 17.47 -9.33 8.63
CA ALA A 315 18.69 -10.11 8.43
C ALA A 315 19.74 -9.29 7.68
N LEU A 316 19.34 -8.58 6.61
CA LEU A 316 20.20 -7.69 5.84
C LEU A 316 20.82 -6.59 6.70
N LEU A 317 20.03 -5.89 7.52
CA LEU A 317 20.51 -4.82 8.41
C LEU A 317 21.43 -5.33 9.52
N GLU A 318 21.28 -6.59 9.92
CA GLU A 318 22.16 -7.29 10.87
C GLU A 318 23.40 -7.92 10.21
N GLY A 319 23.51 -7.87 8.88
CA GLY A 319 24.58 -8.51 8.13
C GLY A 319 24.53 -10.03 8.15
N LYS A 320 23.33 -10.60 8.31
CA LYS A 320 23.06 -12.04 8.34
C LYS A 320 22.33 -12.48 7.08
N THR A 321 22.43 -13.78 6.79
CA THR A 321 21.55 -14.44 5.81
C THR A 321 20.19 -14.67 6.43
N HIS A 322 19.11 -14.38 5.68
CA HIS A 322 17.75 -14.62 6.12
C HIS A 322 17.41 -16.12 6.13
N THR A 323 16.60 -16.54 7.10
CA THR A 323 16.20 -17.94 7.28
C THR A 323 14.77 -18.20 6.83
N THR A 324 13.88 -17.21 6.98
CA THR A 324 12.45 -17.27 6.64
C THR A 324 12.19 -16.76 5.22
N ALA A 325 10.97 -16.95 4.71
CA ALA A 325 10.58 -16.47 3.39
C ALA A 325 10.39 -14.94 3.31
N GLY A 326 10.33 -14.23 4.43
CA GLY A 326 9.94 -12.82 4.41
C GLY A 326 8.53 -12.61 3.89
N GLY A 327 8.37 -11.54 3.11
CA GLY A 327 7.10 -11.16 2.53
C GLY A 327 6.16 -10.58 3.58
N ARG A 328 4.87 -10.79 3.38
CA ARG A 328 3.84 -10.39 4.33
C ARG A 328 2.62 -11.28 4.18
N LEU A 329 2.24 -11.93 5.28
CA LEU A 329 1.03 -12.72 5.43
C LEU A 329 -0.12 -11.85 5.97
N MET A 330 -1.36 -12.23 5.68
CA MET A 330 -2.55 -11.57 6.23
C MET A 330 -2.66 -11.68 7.76
N THR A 331 -1.92 -12.61 8.36
CA THR A 331 -1.86 -12.82 9.81
C THR A 331 -0.61 -12.23 10.43
N ASP A 332 0.28 -11.60 9.66
CA ASP A 332 1.44 -10.93 10.24
C ASP A 332 0.99 -9.65 10.94
N ASP A 333 1.39 -9.50 12.19
CA ASP A 333 1.17 -8.30 12.99
C ASP A 333 2.12 -7.18 12.57
N ALA A 334 1.75 -6.55 11.46
CA ALA A 334 2.57 -5.53 10.84
C ALA A 334 2.67 -4.26 11.69
N MET A 335 1.65 -3.94 12.48
CA MET A 335 1.64 -2.73 13.30
C MET A 335 2.55 -2.87 14.51
N ASP A 336 2.46 -3.97 15.22
CA ASP A 336 3.40 -4.28 16.29
C ASP A 336 4.83 -4.30 15.77
N TYR A 337 5.05 -4.90 14.61
CA TYR A 337 6.36 -4.89 13.99
C TYR A 337 6.86 -3.47 13.70
N VAL A 338 6.06 -2.63 13.03
CA VAL A 338 6.46 -1.28 12.65
C VAL A 338 6.75 -0.44 13.91
N PHE A 339 5.89 -0.48 14.92
CA PHE A 339 6.10 0.26 16.18
C PHE A 339 7.31 -0.26 16.95
N SER A 340 7.46 -1.58 17.08
CA SER A 340 8.66 -2.19 17.68
C SER A 340 9.91 -1.72 16.97
N ARG A 341 9.88 -1.62 15.64
CA ARG A 341 11.03 -1.21 14.87
C ARG A 341 11.36 0.27 15.08
N VAL A 342 10.40 1.18 14.97
CA VAL A 342 10.68 2.62 15.07
C VAL A 342 10.95 3.09 16.50
N ILE A 343 10.41 2.42 17.52
CA ILE A 343 10.61 2.78 18.93
C ILE A 343 11.80 2.05 19.56
N THR A 344 11.93 0.73 19.35
CA THR A 344 12.92 -0.09 20.10
C THR A 344 14.01 -0.68 19.22
N ARG A 345 14.02 -0.33 17.94
CA ARG A 345 14.83 -1.00 16.89
C ARG A 345 14.51 -2.49 16.77
N GLY A 346 13.38 -2.96 17.31
CA GLY A 346 13.00 -4.36 17.39
C GLY A 346 13.64 -5.14 18.54
N GLN A 347 14.27 -4.46 19.52
CA GLN A 347 14.83 -5.12 20.71
C GLN A 347 13.75 -5.57 21.69
N ARG A 348 12.59 -4.91 21.66
CA ARG A 348 11.42 -5.22 22.47
C ARG A 348 10.16 -5.07 21.63
N ARG A 349 9.21 -5.97 21.82
CA ARG A 349 7.89 -5.84 21.19
C ARG A 349 7.17 -4.63 21.81
N ILE A 350 6.73 -3.73 20.94
CA ILE A 350 5.70 -2.73 21.23
C ILE A 350 4.44 -3.28 20.62
N ASP A 351 3.42 -3.45 21.44
CA ASP A 351 2.17 -4.07 21.04
C ASP A 351 0.96 -3.16 21.27
N ASP A 352 0.01 -3.19 20.34
CA ASP A 352 -1.24 -2.43 20.42
C ASP A 352 -2.40 -3.22 21.05
N GLY A 353 -2.17 -4.49 21.38
CA GLY A 353 -3.13 -5.42 21.96
C GLY A 353 -4.03 -6.15 20.95
N VAL A 354 -3.75 -6.07 19.64
CA VAL A 354 -4.51 -6.72 18.58
C VAL A 354 -3.60 -7.64 17.75
N ASP A 355 -3.60 -8.94 18.04
CA ASP A 355 -2.67 -9.89 17.43
C ASP A 355 -3.19 -10.63 16.18
N ALA A 356 -4.42 -10.32 15.72
CA ALA A 356 -5.02 -11.07 14.62
C ALA A 356 -6.12 -10.31 13.86
N PRO A 357 -6.36 -10.66 12.57
CA PRO A 357 -7.53 -10.22 11.83
C PRO A 357 -8.83 -10.60 12.53
N ALA A 358 -9.85 -9.75 12.43
CA ALA A 358 -11.15 -10.00 13.04
C ALA A 358 -11.92 -11.17 12.39
N ASP A 359 -11.57 -11.50 11.15
CA ASP A 359 -12.13 -12.60 10.37
C ASP A 359 -11.01 -13.56 9.99
N ALA A 360 -11.22 -14.86 10.26
CA ALA A 360 -10.23 -15.88 9.96
C ALA A 360 -9.97 -15.97 8.44
N VAL A 361 -8.70 -15.83 8.06
CA VAL A 361 -8.23 -16.00 6.68
C VAL A 361 -8.36 -17.47 6.23
N THR A 362 -8.45 -17.71 4.92
CA THR A 362 -8.64 -19.07 4.38
C THR A 362 -7.33 -19.68 3.94
N SER A 363 -7.18 -21.00 4.07
CA SER A 363 -6.02 -21.74 3.55
C SER A 363 -6.10 -22.05 2.05
N SER A 364 -7.26 -21.82 1.45
CA SER A 364 -7.49 -21.92 0.02
C SER A 364 -7.62 -20.54 -0.61
N PHE A 365 -7.24 -20.43 -1.88
CA PHE A 365 -7.52 -19.27 -2.72
C PHE A 365 -8.98 -18.80 -2.57
N PRO A 366 -9.24 -17.48 -2.42
CA PRO A 366 -8.33 -16.35 -2.57
C PRO A 366 -7.61 -15.96 -1.27
N TYR A 367 -7.55 -16.87 -0.30
CA TYR A 367 -6.88 -16.71 1.00
C TYR A 367 -7.48 -15.66 1.94
N LEU A 368 -8.61 -15.07 1.57
CA LEU A 368 -9.28 -14.00 2.30
C LEU A 368 -10.68 -14.41 2.76
N ALA A 369 -11.07 -13.92 3.94
CA ALA A 369 -12.42 -14.09 4.45
C ALA A 369 -13.45 -13.31 3.60
N LYS A 370 -14.66 -13.87 3.49
CA LYS A 370 -15.79 -13.19 2.83
C LYS A 370 -16.15 -11.92 3.60
N ALA A 371 -16.47 -10.85 2.87
CA ALA A 371 -16.92 -9.62 3.49
C ALA A 371 -18.20 -9.85 4.32
N ARG A 372 -18.21 -9.35 5.56
CA ARG A 372 -19.40 -9.39 6.42
C ARG A 372 -20.51 -8.49 5.84
N GLY A 373 -21.74 -8.94 6.00
CA GLY A 373 -22.95 -8.16 5.73
C GLY A 373 -23.62 -7.68 7.02
N GLY A 374 -24.71 -6.92 6.89
CA GLY A 374 -25.56 -6.52 8.02
C GLY A 374 -25.56 -5.03 8.33
N LEU A 375 -26.58 -4.61 9.08
CA LEU A 375 -26.84 -3.20 9.40
C LEU A 375 -25.72 -2.57 10.23
N TRP A 376 -25.17 -3.31 11.20
CA TRP A 376 -24.10 -2.82 12.07
C TRP A 376 -22.80 -2.55 11.31
N ASN A 377 -22.37 -3.48 10.46
CA ASN A 377 -21.19 -3.30 9.61
C ASN A 377 -21.39 -2.13 8.66
N TRP A 378 -22.55 -2.04 8.02
CA TRP A 378 -22.88 -0.90 7.16
C TRP A 378 -22.82 0.44 7.88
N LEU A 379 -23.35 0.52 9.12
CA LEU A 379 -23.32 1.73 9.91
C LEU A 379 -21.89 2.10 10.33
N LYS A 380 -21.11 1.10 10.80
CA LYS A 380 -19.70 1.27 11.14
C LYS A 380 -18.91 1.79 9.94
N THR A 381 -19.00 1.14 8.79
CA THR A 381 -18.33 1.57 7.56
C THR A 381 -18.71 3.00 7.16
N LYS A 382 -19.98 3.40 7.28
CA LYS A 382 -20.40 4.78 7.02
C LYS A 382 -19.77 5.79 7.98
N LEU A 383 -19.72 5.47 9.26
CA LEU A 383 -19.11 6.33 10.28
C LEU A 383 -17.60 6.45 10.05
N SER A 384 -16.91 5.33 9.80
CA SER A 384 -15.48 5.32 9.46
C SER A 384 -15.18 6.20 8.25
N ARG A 385 -15.95 6.07 7.16
CA ARG A 385 -15.77 6.93 5.98
C ARG A 385 -15.95 8.42 6.27
N ALA A 386 -16.94 8.78 7.09
CA ALA A 386 -17.19 10.18 7.44
C ALA A 386 -16.04 10.79 8.25
N VAL A 387 -15.49 10.03 9.20
CA VAL A 387 -14.36 10.45 10.04
C VAL A 387 -13.06 10.52 9.26
N SER A 388 -12.87 9.60 8.32
CA SER A 388 -11.69 9.53 7.47
C SER A 388 -11.78 10.44 6.23
N GLY A 389 -12.81 11.29 6.10
CA GLY A 389 -12.95 12.21 4.97
C GLY A 389 -13.25 11.53 3.62
N ILE A 390 -13.52 10.23 3.61
CA ILE A 390 -13.79 9.45 2.40
C ILE A 390 -15.22 9.75 1.91
N PRO A 391 -15.41 10.24 0.67
CA PRO A 391 -16.74 10.61 0.17
C PRO A 391 -17.73 9.44 0.18
N MET A 392 -18.97 9.71 0.63
CA MET A 392 -20.06 8.72 0.73
C MET A 392 -20.66 8.28 -0.62
N ARG A 393 -20.34 8.99 -1.71
CA ARG A 393 -20.83 8.71 -3.05
C ARG A 393 -19.89 7.73 -3.75
N ALA A 394 -20.45 6.68 -4.36
CA ALA A 394 -19.71 5.83 -5.29
C ALA A 394 -19.24 6.65 -6.49
N TYR A 395 -18.18 6.20 -7.17
CA TYR A 395 -17.79 6.76 -8.45
C TYR A 395 -19.01 6.76 -9.38
N ARG A 396 -19.49 7.95 -9.76
CA ARG A 396 -20.68 8.08 -10.60
C ARG A 396 -20.30 7.82 -12.05
N LYS A 397 -21.13 7.03 -12.76
CA LYS A 397 -21.06 6.87 -14.22
C LYS A 397 -20.90 8.26 -14.87
N GLY A 398 -19.88 8.43 -15.72
CA GLY A 398 -19.63 9.67 -16.47
C GLY A 398 -18.92 10.84 -15.77
N ALA A 399 -18.61 10.80 -14.47
CA ALA A 399 -17.90 11.92 -13.82
C ALA A 399 -16.37 11.79 -13.95
N SER A 400 -15.76 12.66 -14.76
CA SER A 400 -14.31 12.91 -14.79
C SER A 400 -13.99 13.96 -13.73
N GLN A 401 -13.36 13.59 -12.62
CA GLN A 401 -12.75 14.58 -11.72
C GLN A 401 -11.32 14.85 -12.21
N ALA A 402 -11.04 16.09 -12.57
CA ALA A 402 -9.72 16.52 -12.98
C ALA A 402 -8.80 16.63 -11.75
N LEU A 403 -7.59 16.06 -11.85
CA LEU A 403 -6.53 16.24 -10.86
C LEU A 403 -6.15 17.74 -10.77
N PRO A 404 -6.07 18.33 -9.56
CA PRO A 404 -5.41 19.62 -9.39
C PRO A 404 -3.90 19.41 -9.47
N GLY A 405 -3.22 20.06 -10.42
CA GLY A 405 -1.75 20.13 -10.39
C GLY A 405 -1.00 19.77 -11.67
N ALA A 406 -1.54 20.03 -12.86
CA ALA A 406 -0.71 20.17 -14.05
C ALA A 406 -0.73 21.64 -14.50
N ARG A 407 0.14 22.48 -13.90
CA ARG A 407 0.43 23.79 -14.48
C ARG A 407 1.08 23.56 -15.86
N ARG A 408 0.26 23.58 -16.91
CA ARG A 408 0.74 23.73 -18.30
C ARG A 408 1.54 25.04 -18.36
N ARG A 409 2.87 24.95 -18.45
CA ARG A 409 3.67 26.02 -19.04
C ARG A 409 3.31 26.09 -20.53
N ALA A 410 2.31 26.89 -20.85
CA ALA A 410 2.09 27.32 -22.23
C ALA A 410 3.27 28.21 -22.63
N ARG A 411 4.16 27.70 -23.49
CA ARG A 411 5.09 28.51 -24.26
C ARG A 411 4.26 29.48 -25.11
N ARG A 412 4.32 30.76 -24.77
CA ARG A 412 3.76 31.85 -25.56
C ARG A 412 4.80 32.19 -26.63
N ASN A 413 4.72 31.56 -27.81
CA ASN A 413 5.33 32.10 -29.02
C ASN A 413 4.43 33.24 -29.48
N GLY A 414 4.76 34.47 -29.07
CA GLY A 414 4.24 35.69 -29.68
C GLY A 414 5.23 36.16 -30.72
N SER A 415 4.88 35.97 -31.98
CA SER A 415 5.49 36.57 -33.15
C SER A 415 5.35 38.09 -33.07
N ASP A 416 6.48 38.79 -33.00
CA ASP A 416 6.53 40.24 -33.14
C ASP A 416 6.76 40.57 -34.63
N HIS A 417 5.76 41.19 -35.26
CA HIS A 417 5.85 41.73 -36.61
C HIS A 417 6.50 43.13 -36.51
N GLY A 418 7.81 43.17 -36.72
CA GLY A 418 8.55 44.40 -37.03
C GLY A 418 8.80 44.49 -38.52
N HIS A 419 8.07 45.39 -39.20
CA HIS A 419 8.41 45.86 -40.54
C HIS A 419 9.77 46.57 -40.54
N SER A 420 10.67 46.14 -41.43
CA SER A 420 11.66 47.04 -42.02
C SER A 420 12.01 46.57 -43.43
N HIS A 421 11.85 47.49 -44.36
CA HIS A 421 12.37 47.48 -45.73
C HIS A 421 13.81 46.98 -45.80
N ASP A 422 14.10 46.11 -46.78
CA ASP A 422 14.86 46.52 -47.96
C ASP A 422 14.85 45.41 -49.00
N GLY A 423 14.47 45.78 -50.23
CA GLY A 423 14.66 44.98 -51.41
C GLY A 423 15.99 45.34 -52.06
N ALA A 424 16.74 44.34 -52.47
CA ALA A 424 17.70 44.43 -53.55
C ALA A 424 17.85 43.04 -54.17
N ASP A 425 17.49 42.94 -55.46
CA ASP A 425 18.30 42.37 -56.53
C ASP A 425 18.91 40.96 -56.35
N HIS A 426 18.90 40.04 -57.31
CA HIS A 426 18.47 40.02 -58.70
C HIS A 426 18.70 38.56 -59.18
N GLN A 427 18.15 38.23 -60.35
CA GLN A 427 18.58 37.22 -61.31
C GLN A 427 18.02 35.78 -61.26
N HIS A 428 17.13 35.58 -62.25
CA HIS A 428 17.00 34.49 -63.22
C HIS A 428 16.43 33.13 -62.80
#